data_AF-A0A933PLD8-F1
#
_entry.id   AF-A0A933PLD8-F1
#
_cell.length_a   1.000
_cell.length_b   1.000
_cell.length_c   1.000
_cell.angle_alpha   90.00
_cell.angle_beta   90.00
_cell.angle_gamma   90.00
#
_symmetry.space_group_name_H-M   'P 1'
#
loop_
_entity.id
_entity.type
_entity.pdbx_description
1 polymer ?
#
loop_
_entity_poly.entity_id
_entity_poly.type
_entity_poly.pdbx_seq_one_letter_code
_entity_poly.pdbx_strand_id
1 'polypeptide(L)'
;MALWGAFTNSCTAMMAQSHCMNVISQNIVNINSVGYKRVEDNFADALSETHPGGLKIFGVKPQTRQLIDQQGPILGTGKARDLAINGEGFFIVNPTTSTTTSSSSGEVPYTFTRDGNFDWMIDVASTATTSSGSTSATAANRSANSYDVSISDLTGNRLYTYRIPDTTNAQPSYLATRDGQYLMGYAASSTGTFTTSSALTGLSAIRTTPYQLSGGQATANVTLRANINANATSAVSYSIPVYKAISNSVSNVTNYLGDTIRLTFTPSTTTANSWTVSVSGDNVATSSVAASSGGTTITFDGNGNVTSPTDGIFTASLTWNDVNVDTTTTSTTESSTTTGTTTTTTVTNSTGTTTTTSTSSNGTLTTTSTTGTATNPTVQTTPTASTISFNLRDMVQLGGNQMIYSLVQDGIDNGYLRDTYFTDEGFLVGSFTNATTKRLYQIPYAYFSAPNQLEMLSNTRFALSEGAGDVTVDTVGAASGSGKATFTAGGLEMSNVDIGDEFTKMIITQKAYSLASKVFQTADEMSQTARDLTG
;
A
#
# COMPACT_ATOMS: atom_id res chain seq x y z
N MET A 1 13.16 46.68 -51.49
CA MET A 1 12.41 46.60 -50.20
C MET A 1 11.24 45.63 -50.25
N ALA A 2 10.35 45.64 -51.26
CA ALA A 2 9.22 44.70 -51.33
C ALA A 2 9.63 43.21 -51.49
N LEU A 3 10.67 42.95 -52.31
CA LEU A 3 11.17 41.60 -52.60
C LEU A 3 11.81 40.92 -51.37
N TRP A 4 12.54 41.69 -50.55
CA TRP A 4 13.15 41.19 -49.31
C TRP A 4 12.11 40.75 -48.28
N GLY A 5 11.01 41.50 -48.16
CA GLY A 5 9.86 41.11 -47.32
C GLY A 5 9.16 39.84 -47.81
N ALA A 6 9.11 39.59 -49.12
CA ALA A 6 8.54 38.36 -49.68
C ALA A 6 9.37 37.13 -49.30
N PHE A 7 10.71 37.23 -49.32
CA PHE A 7 11.60 36.15 -48.88
C PHE A 7 11.49 35.87 -47.38
N THR A 8 11.49 36.90 -46.52
CA THR A 8 11.38 36.72 -45.07
C THR A 8 10.02 36.13 -44.66
N ASN A 9 8.93 36.60 -45.28
CA ASN A 9 7.59 36.11 -45.00
C ASN A 9 7.41 34.65 -45.48
N SER A 10 7.94 34.30 -46.66
CA SER A 10 7.90 32.93 -47.16
C SER A 10 8.74 31.97 -46.31
N CYS A 11 9.91 32.41 -45.85
CA CYS A 11 10.80 31.62 -45.01
C CYS A 11 10.19 31.37 -43.61
N THR A 12 9.68 32.41 -42.96
CA THR A 12 9.01 32.27 -41.65
C THR A 12 7.74 31.43 -41.74
N ALA A 13 6.95 31.57 -42.82
CA ALA A 13 5.80 30.69 -43.08
C ALA A 13 6.24 29.22 -43.26
N MET A 14 7.28 28.97 -44.05
CA MET A 14 7.81 27.61 -44.27
C MET A 14 8.32 26.97 -42.97
N MET A 15 9.03 27.74 -42.14
CA MET A 15 9.48 27.30 -40.81
C MET A 15 8.31 27.03 -39.87
N ALA A 16 7.30 27.91 -39.82
CA ALA A 16 6.13 27.74 -38.99
C ALA A 16 5.30 26.51 -39.39
N GLN A 17 5.10 26.27 -40.69
CA GLN A 17 4.40 25.09 -41.18
C GLN A 17 5.22 23.81 -40.95
N SER A 18 6.55 23.85 -41.04
CA SER A 18 7.42 22.72 -40.69
C SER A 18 7.31 22.35 -39.20
N HIS A 19 7.25 23.36 -38.32
CA HIS A 19 7.01 23.14 -36.89
C HIS A 19 5.63 22.51 -36.63
N CYS A 20 4.59 23.03 -37.28
CA CYS A 20 3.23 22.48 -37.20
C CYS A 20 3.19 21.01 -37.66
N MET A 21 3.92 20.66 -38.72
CA MET A 21 4.05 19.26 -39.14
C MET A 21 4.72 18.37 -38.11
N ASN A 22 5.74 18.88 -37.43
CA ASN A 22 6.39 18.14 -36.34
C ASN A 22 5.38 17.87 -35.21
N VAL A 23 4.59 18.86 -34.82
CA VAL A 23 3.56 18.70 -33.77
C VAL A 23 2.47 17.70 -34.19
N ILE A 24 1.94 17.79 -35.40
CA ILE A 24 0.95 16.83 -35.93
C ILE A 24 1.54 15.41 -35.96
N SER A 25 2.79 15.26 -36.40
CA SER A 25 3.49 13.98 -36.42
C SER A 25 3.62 13.39 -35.00
N GLN A 26 3.96 14.21 -34.01
CA GLN A 26 4.03 13.78 -32.61
C GLN A 26 2.66 13.35 -32.07
N ASN A 27 1.58 14.06 -32.41
CA ASN A 27 0.22 13.66 -32.03
C ASN A 27 -0.14 12.29 -32.61
N ILE A 28 0.15 12.07 -33.91
CA ILE A 28 -0.15 10.81 -34.60
C ILE A 28 0.64 9.65 -34.00
N VAL A 29 1.93 9.84 -33.72
CA VAL A 29 2.78 8.78 -33.12
C VAL A 29 2.29 8.38 -31.73
N ASN A 30 1.75 9.34 -30.97
CA ASN A 30 1.34 9.13 -29.58
C ASN A 30 -0.18 8.87 -29.41
N ILE A 31 -0.93 8.62 -30.48
CA ILE A 31 -2.39 8.38 -30.39
C ILE A 31 -2.76 7.16 -29.53
N ASN A 32 -1.91 6.12 -29.51
CA ASN A 32 -2.14 4.93 -28.69
C ASN A 32 -1.44 5.03 -27.32
N SER A 33 -0.79 6.15 -27.02
CA SER A 33 -0.16 6.34 -25.71
C SER A 33 -1.22 6.68 -24.68
N VAL A 34 -1.13 6.00 -23.55
CA VAL A 34 -1.95 6.29 -22.36
C VAL A 34 -1.52 7.65 -21.79
N GLY A 35 -2.48 8.46 -21.36
CA GLY A 35 -2.22 9.76 -20.72
C GLY A 35 -1.64 10.85 -21.63
N TYR A 36 -1.46 10.60 -22.94
CA TYR A 36 -0.96 11.62 -23.86
C TYR A 36 -1.99 12.72 -24.11
N LYS A 37 -1.54 13.97 -24.12
CA LYS A 37 -2.38 15.14 -24.38
C LYS A 37 -1.95 15.78 -25.68
N ARG A 38 -2.94 16.00 -26.56
CA ARG A 38 -2.79 16.65 -27.85
C ARG A 38 -2.15 18.01 -27.70
N VAL A 39 -1.22 18.27 -28.60
CA VAL A 39 -0.56 19.56 -28.74
C VAL A 39 -0.98 20.20 -30.06
N GLU A 40 -1.23 21.49 -30.06
CA GLU A 40 -1.56 22.23 -31.28
C GLU A 40 -0.71 23.49 -31.40
N ASP A 41 -0.46 23.91 -32.64
CA ASP A 41 0.19 25.19 -32.92
C ASP A 41 -0.84 26.22 -33.34
N ASN A 42 -0.84 27.35 -32.64
CA ASN A 42 -1.48 28.57 -33.08
C ASN A 42 -0.46 29.46 -33.78
N PHE A 43 -0.90 30.36 -34.65
CA PHE A 43 -0.02 31.27 -35.36
C PHE A 43 -0.23 32.69 -34.85
N ALA A 44 0.88 33.37 -34.54
CA ALA A 44 0.90 34.78 -34.19
C ALA A 44 1.67 35.55 -35.26
N ASP A 45 1.12 36.68 -35.70
CA ASP A 45 1.79 37.57 -36.64
C ASP A 45 2.93 38.31 -35.95
N ALA A 46 4.09 38.36 -36.61
CA ALA A 46 5.21 39.17 -36.16
C ALA A 46 5.09 40.58 -36.78
N LEU A 47 4.75 41.57 -35.96
CA LEU A 47 4.82 42.98 -36.34
C LEU A 47 6.21 43.54 -36.03
N SER A 48 6.77 44.30 -36.96
CA SER A 48 7.94 45.16 -36.70
C SER A 48 7.50 46.61 -36.71
N GLU A 49 7.74 47.29 -35.60
CA GLU A 49 7.48 48.72 -35.47
C GLU A 49 8.66 49.48 -36.07
N THR A 50 8.54 49.92 -37.32
CA THR A 50 9.45 50.94 -37.86
C THR A 50 8.71 51.77 -38.91
N HIS A 51 8.56 53.05 -38.59
CA HIS A 51 7.97 54.19 -39.34
C HIS A 51 6.48 54.51 -39.13
N PRO A 52 6.14 55.79 -38.86
CA PRO A 52 4.76 56.25 -38.82
C PRO A 52 4.17 56.24 -40.23
N GLY A 53 3.12 55.43 -40.46
CA GLY A 53 2.31 55.47 -41.68
C GLY A 53 2.08 54.14 -42.41
N GLY A 54 2.55 52.99 -41.93
CA GLY A 54 2.17 51.71 -42.54
C GLY A 54 2.52 50.48 -41.70
N LEU A 55 1.51 49.67 -41.37
CA LEU A 55 1.73 48.33 -40.85
C LEU A 55 2.43 47.48 -41.92
N LYS A 56 3.60 46.93 -41.60
CA LYS A 56 4.26 45.90 -42.41
C LYS A 56 4.35 44.64 -41.56
N ILE A 57 3.60 43.61 -41.95
CA ILE A 57 3.64 42.27 -41.36
C ILE A 57 4.96 41.60 -41.79
N PHE A 58 5.79 41.18 -40.84
CA PHE A 58 7.15 40.65 -41.07
C PHE A 58 7.28 39.13 -40.86
N GLY A 59 6.17 38.41 -40.87
CA GLY A 59 6.16 36.96 -40.85
C GLY A 59 5.22 36.40 -39.80
N VAL A 60 5.36 35.11 -39.54
CA VAL A 60 4.51 34.34 -38.63
C VAL A 60 5.37 33.55 -37.67
N LYS A 61 4.94 33.46 -36.41
CA LYS A 61 5.55 32.63 -35.39
C LYS A 61 4.55 31.58 -34.92
N PRO A 62 4.91 30.27 -34.91
CA PRO A 62 4.09 29.27 -34.26
C PRO A 62 4.17 29.45 -32.74
N GLN A 63 3.03 29.36 -32.09
CA GLN A 63 2.85 29.31 -30.64
C GLN A 63 2.17 28.00 -30.29
N THR A 64 2.95 27.09 -29.74
CA THR A 64 2.48 25.78 -29.31
C THR A 64 1.66 25.91 -28.02
N ARG A 65 0.48 25.30 -28.01
CA ARG A 65 -0.40 25.19 -26.85
C ARG A 65 -0.78 23.73 -26.66
N GLN A 66 -0.83 23.31 -25.40
CA GLN A 66 -1.24 21.97 -25.04
C GLN A 66 -2.72 21.98 -24.67
N LEU A 67 -3.44 20.92 -25.04
CA LEU A 67 -4.87 20.72 -24.74
C LEU A 67 -5.00 19.69 -23.62
N ILE A 68 -4.48 20.04 -22.44
CA ILE A 68 -4.44 19.15 -21.28
C ILE A 68 -5.80 19.10 -20.55
N ASP A 69 -6.56 20.20 -20.64
CA ASP A 69 -7.93 20.32 -20.15
C ASP A 69 -8.93 19.37 -20.85
N GLN A 70 -8.61 18.91 -22.05
CA GLN A 70 -9.45 17.95 -22.78
C GLN A 70 -9.16 16.51 -22.33
N GLN A 71 -10.18 15.85 -21.83
CA GLN A 71 -10.16 14.45 -21.41
C GLN A 71 -10.23 13.51 -22.62
N GLY A 72 -9.37 12.49 -22.66
CA GLY A 72 -9.45 11.38 -23.62
C GLY A 72 -10.38 10.25 -23.13
N PRO A 73 -10.77 9.32 -24.01
CA PRO A 73 -11.66 8.22 -23.63
C PRO A 73 -10.99 7.31 -22.58
N ILE A 74 -11.74 6.93 -21.56
CA ILE A 74 -11.30 5.98 -20.54
C ILE A 74 -11.65 4.57 -21.00
N LEU A 75 -10.66 3.69 -21.10
CA LEU A 75 -10.83 2.29 -21.47
C LEU A 75 -10.51 1.39 -20.28
N GLY A 76 -11.39 0.43 -20.01
CA GLY A 76 -11.15 -0.61 -19.00
C GLY A 76 -10.11 -1.62 -19.47
N THR A 77 -9.05 -1.82 -18.69
CA THR A 77 -7.98 -2.78 -18.99
C THR A 77 -8.16 -4.11 -18.27
N GLY A 78 -8.96 -4.13 -17.20
CA GLY A 78 -9.16 -5.29 -16.34
C GLY A 78 -8.00 -5.55 -15.35
N LYS A 79 -6.96 -4.71 -15.34
CA LYS A 79 -5.89 -4.78 -14.34
C LYS A 79 -6.29 -4.01 -13.09
N ALA A 80 -6.25 -4.66 -11.94
CA ALA A 80 -6.66 -4.07 -10.66
C ALA A 80 -5.79 -2.88 -10.19
N ARG A 81 -4.60 -2.70 -10.79
CA ARG A 81 -3.63 -1.64 -10.49
C ARG A 81 -3.63 -0.49 -11.51
N ASP A 82 -4.47 -0.54 -12.52
CA ASP A 82 -4.66 0.60 -13.42
C ASP A 82 -5.69 1.56 -12.80
N LEU A 83 -5.47 2.86 -12.94
CA LEU A 83 -6.36 3.88 -12.39
C LEU A 83 -6.46 5.07 -13.33
N ALA A 84 -7.67 5.43 -13.76
CA ALA A 84 -7.90 6.62 -14.57
C ALA A 84 -8.55 7.73 -13.73
N ILE A 85 -8.18 8.98 -14.03
CA ILE A 85 -8.87 10.17 -13.50
C ILE A 85 -9.90 10.62 -14.53
N ASN A 86 -11.15 10.71 -14.10
CA ASN A 86 -12.25 11.31 -14.86
C ASN A 86 -12.51 12.72 -14.32
N GLY A 87 -12.17 13.73 -15.13
CA GLY A 87 -12.33 15.15 -14.79
C GLY A 87 -11.00 15.91 -14.74
N GLU A 88 -11.00 17.01 -13.99
CA GLU A 88 -9.83 17.88 -13.80
C GLU A 88 -8.92 17.31 -12.71
N GLY A 89 -7.75 16.80 -13.08
CA GLY A 89 -6.78 16.32 -12.10
C GLY A 89 -5.61 15.56 -12.72
N PHE A 90 -4.53 15.43 -11.96
CA PHE A 90 -3.31 14.69 -12.31
C PHE A 90 -2.84 13.86 -11.14
N PHE A 91 -2.20 12.72 -11.44
CA PHE A 91 -1.46 11.95 -10.45
C PHE A 91 -0.17 12.68 -10.07
N ILE A 92 0.16 12.64 -8.79
CA ILE A 92 1.38 13.24 -8.24
C ILE A 92 2.43 12.15 -8.16
N VAL A 93 3.54 12.35 -8.87
CA VAL A 93 4.62 11.38 -8.98
C VAL A 93 5.96 12.02 -8.69
N ASN A 94 6.91 11.23 -8.19
CA ASN A 94 8.26 11.69 -7.88
C ASN A 94 9.30 10.73 -8.48
N PRO A 95 10.35 11.23 -9.17
CA PRO A 95 11.45 10.39 -9.63
C PRO A 95 12.28 9.76 -8.50
N THR A 96 12.21 10.29 -7.28
CA THR A 96 12.94 9.74 -6.12
C THR A 96 11.98 9.26 -5.03
N THR A 97 12.42 8.27 -4.27
CA THR A 97 11.68 7.75 -3.10
C THR A 97 11.81 8.65 -1.88
N SER A 98 12.77 9.59 -1.90
CA SER A 98 13.02 10.50 -0.78
C SER A 98 12.13 11.72 -0.84
N THR A 99 11.35 11.91 0.22
CA THR A 99 10.57 13.13 0.48
C THR A 99 11.44 14.28 1.01
N THR A 100 12.76 14.07 1.18
CA THR A 100 13.68 15.10 1.69
C THR A 100 14.40 15.81 0.53
N THR A 101 14.11 17.11 0.43
CA THR A 101 14.81 18.15 -0.33
C THR A 101 16.32 17.91 -0.45
N SER A 102 16.76 17.50 -1.64
CA SER A 102 18.17 17.60 -2.07
C SER A 102 18.36 18.67 -3.15
N SER A 103 17.35 19.52 -3.36
CA SER A 103 17.43 20.72 -4.18
C SER A 103 17.82 21.89 -3.28
N SER A 104 18.80 22.68 -3.71
CA SER A 104 19.23 23.94 -3.08
C SER A 104 18.13 25.01 -3.01
N SER A 105 16.96 24.77 -3.61
CA SER A 105 15.78 25.63 -3.61
C SER A 105 14.69 25.24 -2.60
N GLY A 106 14.85 24.13 -1.86
CA GLY A 106 13.85 23.70 -0.87
C GLY A 106 12.55 23.15 -1.46
N GLU A 107 12.48 22.94 -2.78
CA GLU A 107 11.29 22.45 -3.48
C GLU A 107 11.45 20.97 -3.86
N VAL A 108 10.50 20.14 -3.44
CA VAL A 108 10.44 18.73 -3.85
C VAL A 108 10.02 18.69 -5.33
N PRO A 109 10.76 18.01 -6.23
CA PRO A 109 10.47 18.01 -7.66
C PRO A 109 9.32 17.05 -8.00
N TYR A 110 8.13 17.34 -7.47
CA TYR A 110 6.93 16.64 -7.86
C TYR A 110 6.66 16.93 -9.34
N THR A 111 6.40 15.86 -10.08
CA THR A 111 5.91 15.94 -11.45
C THR A 111 4.51 15.37 -11.50
N PHE A 112 3.76 15.76 -12.52
CA PHE A 112 2.35 15.43 -12.66
C PHE A 112 2.15 14.56 -13.89
N THR A 113 1.29 13.57 -13.83
CA THR A 113 1.00 12.70 -14.97
C THR A 113 -0.48 12.37 -15.05
N ARG A 114 -0.96 12.09 -16.26
CA ARG A 114 -2.29 11.50 -16.51
C ARG A 114 -2.20 10.00 -16.78
N ASP A 115 -1.00 9.46 -16.92
CA ASP A 115 -0.80 8.02 -17.07
C ASP A 115 -1.14 7.30 -15.76
N GLY A 116 -2.08 6.39 -15.86
CA GLY A 116 -2.64 5.58 -14.78
C GLY A 116 -2.10 4.16 -14.71
N ASN A 117 -1.12 3.82 -15.55
CA ASN A 117 -0.52 2.49 -15.62
C ASN A 117 0.52 2.34 -14.52
N PHE A 118 0.11 1.74 -13.40
CA PHE A 118 0.97 1.53 -12.25
C PHE A 118 1.29 0.06 -12.05
N ASP A 119 2.56 -0.22 -11.76
CA ASP A 119 3.01 -1.55 -11.36
C ASP A 119 4.00 -1.51 -10.20
N TRP A 120 4.11 -2.64 -9.51
CA TRP A 120 5.06 -2.79 -8.41
C TRP A 120 6.48 -2.91 -8.96
N MET A 121 7.31 -1.92 -8.65
CA MET A 121 8.73 -1.93 -8.96
C MET A 121 9.52 -2.10 -7.66
N ILE A 122 10.44 -3.06 -7.64
CA ILE A 122 11.40 -3.17 -6.54
C ILE A 122 12.41 -2.04 -6.72
N ASP A 123 12.62 -1.23 -5.67
CA ASP A 123 13.67 -0.21 -5.67
C ASP A 123 15.03 -0.92 -5.60
N VAL A 124 15.59 -1.21 -6.76
CA VAL A 124 16.97 -1.64 -6.88
C VAL A 124 17.79 -0.39 -6.64
N ALA A 125 18.06 -0.08 -5.37
CA ALA A 125 18.88 1.03 -4.94
C ALA A 125 20.04 1.22 -5.93
N SER A 126 19.98 2.32 -6.69
CA SER A 126 20.96 2.83 -7.66
C SER A 126 21.99 1.83 -8.19
N THR A 127 21.92 1.55 -9.49
CA THR A 127 23.04 1.11 -10.33
C THR A 127 24.40 1.52 -9.78
N ALA A 128 25.15 0.57 -9.23
CA ALA A 128 26.60 0.68 -9.20
C ALA A 128 27.05 0.65 -10.66
N THR A 129 27.38 1.80 -11.23
CA THR A 129 28.09 1.87 -12.52
C THR A 129 29.45 1.22 -12.33
N THR A 130 29.58 -0.06 -12.71
CA THR A 130 30.88 -0.56 -13.11
C THR A 130 31.24 0.09 -14.44
N SER A 131 32.52 0.43 -14.61
CA SER A 131 33.13 1.24 -15.69
C SER A 131 33.02 0.66 -17.12
N SER A 132 31.97 -0.08 -17.44
CA SER A 132 31.71 -0.67 -18.76
C SER A 132 30.23 -0.62 -19.09
N GLY A 133 29.65 0.59 -19.15
CA GLY A 133 28.56 0.99 -20.08
C GLY A 133 27.35 0.07 -20.32
N SER A 134 27.00 -0.86 -19.42
CA SER A 134 25.87 -1.78 -19.60
C SER A 134 24.95 -1.72 -18.38
N THR A 135 23.77 -1.14 -18.55
CA THR A 135 22.69 -1.15 -17.56
C THR A 135 21.94 -2.47 -17.68
N SER A 136 22.42 -3.49 -17.00
CA SER A 136 21.67 -4.72 -16.78
C SER A 136 21.07 -4.68 -15.37
N ALA A 137 19.75 -4.53 -15.29
CA ALA A 137 18.99 -4.80 -14.07
C ALA A 137 19.12 -6.31 -13.77
N THR A 138 20.22 -6.69 -13.13
CA THR A 138 20.36 -8.03 -12.59
C THR A 138 19.43 -8.07 -11.39
N ALA A 139 18.28 -8.71 -11.54
CA ALA A 139 17.43 -9.12 -10.43
C ALA A 139 18.35 -9.83 -9.44
N ALA A 140 18.71 -9.13 -8.37
CA ALA A 140 19.53 -9.72 -7.34
C ALA A 140 18.63 -10.76 -6.67
N ASN A 141 18.77 -12.02 -7.08
CA ASN A 141 18.25 -13.17 -6.34
C ASN A 141 19.04 -13.24 -5.03
N ARG A 142 18.74 -12.32 -4.12
CA ARG A 142 19.21 -12.35 -2.74
C ARG A 142 18.18 -13.18 -2.01
N SER A 143 18.52 -14.44 -1.84
CA SER A 143 17.84 -15.38 -0.96
C SER A 143 17.31 -14.64 0.26
N ALA A 144 15.98 -14.56 0.39
CA ALA A 144 15.34 -14.11 1.61
C ALA A 144 15.75 -15.10 2.70
N ASN A 145 16.74 -14.73 3.51
CA ASN A 145 16.96 -15.43 4.76
C ASN A 145 15.63 -15.36 5.50
N SER A 146 15.03 -16.51 5.71
CA SER A 146 13.76 -16.62 6.41
C SER A 146 14.09 -17.37 7.67
N TYR A 147 13.89 -16.73 8.81
CA TYR A 147 14.18 -17.28 10.12
C TYR A 147 13.00 -18.09 10.59
N ASP A 148 13.21 -19.37 10.87
CA ASP A 148 12.18 -20.20 11.47
C ASP A 148 12.22 -19.97 12.99
N VAL A 149 11.22 -19.26 13.52
CA VAL A 149 10.98 -19.13 14.96
C VAL A 149 10.10 -20.28 15.39
N SER A 150 10.63 -21.12 16.27
CA SER A 150 9.87 -22.24 16.82
C SER A 150 9.48 -22.00 18.26
N ILE A 151 8.19 -22.16 18.55
CA ILE A 151 7.63 -22.14 19.90
C ILE A 151 7.43 -23.59 20.33
N SER A 152 7.97 -23.93 21.50
CA SER A 152 7.83 -25.24 22.13
C SER A 152 6.93 -25.18 23.36
N ASP A 153 6.30 -26.31 23.68
CA ASP A 153 5.59 -26.49 24.95
C ASP A 153 6.58 -26.62 26.13
N LEU A 154 6.04 -26.69 27.35
CA LEU A 154 6.81 -26.89 28.58
C LEU A 154 7.57 -28.23 28.61
N THR A 155 7.20 -29.17 27.74
CA THR A 155 7.81 -30.50 27.59
C THR A 155 8.93 -30.52 26.54
N GLY A 156 9.21 -29.39 25.88
CA GLY A 156 10.19 -29.29 24.79
C GLY A 156 9.67 -29.80 23.43
N ASN A 157 8.38 -30.10 23.31
CA ASN A 157 7.78 -30.48 22.05
C ASN A 157 7.54 -29.23 21.18
N ARG A 158 7.99 -29.25 19.93
CA ARG A 158 7.86 -28.13 18.99
C ARG A 158 6.40 -27.99 18.56
N LEU A 159 5.70 -27.00 19.10
CA LEU A 159 4.28 -26.77 18.82
C LEU A 159 4.08 -26.04 17.49
N TYR A 160 4.86 -24.98 17.26
CA TYR A 160 4.72 -24.12 16.08
C TYR A 160 6.09 -23.78 15.52
N THR A 161 6.23 -23.78 14.19
CA THR A 161 7.37 -23.17 13.50
C THR A 161 6.82 -22.10 12.58
N TYR A 162 7.11 -20.85 12.90
CA TYR A 162 6.71 -19.70 12.09
C TYR A 162 7.94 -19.15 11.37
N ARG A 163 7.79 -18.94 10.08
CA ARG A 163 8.84 -18.39 9.24
C ARG A 163 8.76 -16.86 9.29
N ILE A 164 9.58 -16.23 10.13
CA ILE A 164 9.78 -14.78 10.09
C ILE A 164 10.70 -14.48 8.91
N PRO A 165 10.20 -13.83 7.86
CA PRO A 165 11.07 -13.37 6.80
C PRO A 165 11.99 -12.27 7.35
N ASP A 166 13.26 -12.27 6.96
CA ASP A 166 14.21 -11.23 7.32
C ASP A 166 13.71 -9.85 6.83
N THR A 167 13.09 -9.09 7.72
CA THR A 167 12.61 -7.74 7.45
C THR A 167 13.75 -6.74 7.25
N THR A 168 15.01 -7.14 7.53
CA THR A 168 16.19 -6.27 7.32
C THR A 168 16.71 -6.33 5.88
N ASN A 169 16.36 -7.36 5.10
CA ASN A 169 16.81 -7.54 3.71
C ASN A 169 15.68 -7.54 2.66
N ALA A 170 14.40 -7.42 3.07
CA ALA A 170 13.29 -7.31 2.13
C ALA A 170 13.22 -5.89 1.56
N GLN A 171 13.69 -5.70 0.32
CA GLN A 171 13.56 -4.41 -0.36
C GLN A 171 12.07 -4.06 -0.53
N PRO A 172 11.65 -2.84 -0.17
CA PRO A 172 10.28 -2.40 -0.42
C PRO A 172 10.01 -2.37 -1.92
N SER A 173 8.83 -2.84 -2.30
CA SER A 173 8.28 -2.58 -3.63
C SER A 173 7.53 -1.26 -3.58
N TYR A 174 7.78 -0.40 -4.54
CA TYR A 174 7.08 0.86 -4.70
C TYR A 174 6.15 0.80 -5.89
N LEU A 175 5.02 1.48 -5.78
CA LEU A 175 4.09 1.57 -6.89
C LEU A 175 4.57 2.67 -7.82
N ALA A 176 4.85 2.33 -9.07
CA ALA A 176 5.46 3.24 -10.01
C ALA A 176 4.83 3.12 -11.39
N THR A 177 4.89 4.22 -12.14
CA THR A 177 4.58 4.25 -13.57
C THR A 177 5.59 3.39 -14.35
N ARG A 178 5.26 3.00 -15.59
CA ARG A 178 6.21 2.33 -16.51
C ARG A 178 7.53 3.08 -16.69
N ASP A 179 7.51 4.40 -16.51
CA ASP A 179 8.68 5.28 -16.64
C ASP A 179 9.53 5.38 -15.37
N GLY A 180 9.24 4.57 -14.35
CA GLY A 180 10.04 4.49 -13.11
C GLY A 180 9.79 5.61 -12.11
N GLN A 181 8.74 6.41 -12.27
CA GLN A 181 8.33 7.39 -11.27
C GLN A 181 7.42 6.78 -10.23
N TYR A 182 7.67 7.09 -8.97
CA TYR A 182 6.90 6.59 -7.84
C TYR A 182 5.61 7.38 -7.67
N LEU A 183 4.49 6.66 -7.47
CA LEU A 183 3.20 7.27 -7.15
C LEU A 183 3.18 7.74 -5.70
N MET A 184 2.77 8.98 -5.49
CA MET A 184 2.67 9.58 -4.16
C MET A 184 1.26 9.41 -3.59
N GLY A 185 1.16 9.18 -2.29
CA GLY A 185 -0.12 9.09 -1.59
C GLY A 185 -0.03 9.34 -0.10
N TYR A 186 -1.19 9.49 0.53
CA TYR A 186 -1.32 9.58 1.98
C TYR A 186 -1.33 8.18 2.58
N ALA A 187 -0.36 7.87 3.43
CA ALA A 187 -0.32 6.60 4.15
C ALA A 187 -1.43 6.55 5.21
N ALA A 188 -2.06 5.38 5.37
CA ALA A 188 -2.99 5.14 6.46
C ALA A 188 -2.26 5.14 7.81
N SER A 189 -2.87 5.73 8.83
CA SER A 189 -2.45 5.55 10.23
C SER A 189 -2.69 4.11 10.70
N SER A 190 -2.18 3.75 11.89
CA SER A 190 -2.45 2.45 12.52
C SER A 190 -3.95 2.18 12.75
N THR A 191 -4.78 3.22 12.82
CA THR A 191 -6.24 3.15 12.97
C THR A 191 -7.00 3.22 11.63
N GLY A 192 -6.30 3.30 10.49
CA GLY A 192 -6.92 3.36 9.16
C GLY A 192 -7.44 4.74 8.74
N THR A 193 -7.05 5.81 9.45
CA THR A 193 -7.41 7.19 9.10
C THR A 193 -6.33 7.83 8.23
N PHE A 194 -6.72 8.75 7.35
CA PHE A 194 -5.82 9.48 6.46
C PHE A 194 -5.75 10.96 6.85
N THR A 195 -4.55 11.52 6.92
CA THR A 195 -4.35 12.97 7.09
C THR A 195 -4.12 13.57 5.71
N THR A 196 -5.17 14.13 5.12
CA THR A 196 -5.12 14.80 3.82
C THR A 196 -4.72 16.26 3.98
N SER A 197 -4.04 16.82 2.98
CA SER A 197 -3.64 18.23 2.93
C SER A 197 -4.01 18.82 1.58
N SER A 198 -4.39 20.11 1.55
CA SER A 198 -4.62 20.81 0.28
C SER A 198 -3.33 21.24 -0.43
N ALA A 199 -2.18 21.06 0.25
CA ALA A 199 -0.85 21.30 -0.29
C ALA A 199 -0.09 19.98 -0.51
N LEU A 200 1.06 20.03 -1.19
CA LEU A 200 1.97 18.90 -1.45
C LEU A 200 2.70 18.37 -0.19
N THR A 201 2.09 18.52 0.99
CA THR A 201 2.64 18.12 2.29
C THR A 201 2.00 16.81 2.77
N GLY A 202 2.76 15.99 3.51
CA GLY A 202 2.28 14.71 4.02
C GLY A 202 2.22 13.57 3.00
N LEU A 203 2.69 13.82 1.77
CA LEU A 203 2.79 12.82 0.71
C LEU A 203 3.99 11.90 0.94
N SER A 204 3.79 10.62 0.66
CA SER A 204 4.85 9.62 0.71
C SER A 204 4.75 8.70 -0.50
N ALA A 205 5.90 8.18 -0.95
CA ALA A 205 5.92 7.16 -1.98
C ALA A 205 5.15 5.92 -1.50
N ILE A 206 4.20 5.48 -2.33
CA ILE A 206 3.41 4.29 -2.03
C ILE A 206 4.32 3.08 -2.09
N ARG A 207 4.43 2.38 -0.96
CA ARG A 207 5.26 1.20 -0.83
C ARG A 207 4.52 0.07 -0.15
N THR A 208 4.85 -1.15 -0.54
CA THR A 208 4.52 -2.36 0.19
C THR A 208 5.80 -3.10 0.49
N THR A 209 5.88 -3.69 1.68
CA THR A 209 6.90 -4.70 1.94
C THR A 209 6.36 -6.07 1.51
N PRO A 210 7.23 -7.00 1.07
CA PRO A 210 6.81 -8.35 0.65
C PRO A 210 6.04 -9.12 1.73
N TYR A 211 6.12 -8.67 2.99
CA TYR A 211 5.51 -9.30 4.15
C TYR A 211 4.70 -8.29 4.97
N GLN A 212 4.02 -7.39 4.28
CA GLN A 212 3.08 -6.50 4.95
C GLN A 212 1.98 -7.33 5.62
N LEU A 213 1.87 -7.17 6.93
CA LEU A 213 0.89 -7.88 7.76
C LEU A 213 -0.41 -7.07 7.82
N SER A 214 -1.54 -7.76 7.79
CA SER A 214 -2.86 -7.13 7.98
C SER A 214 -2.98 -6.47 9.36
N GLY A 215 -2.29 -7.07 10.34
CA GLY A 215 -2.57 -6.94 11.76
C GLY A 215 -3.64 -7.96 12.15
N GLY A 216 -3.30 -8.87 13.05
CA GLY A 216 -4.26 -9.74 13.70
C GLY A 216 -4.88 -9.08 14.92
N GLN A 217 -5.76 -9.82 15.58
CA GLN A 217 -6.43 -9.40 16.81
C GLN A 217 -6.43 -10.58 17.76
N ALA A 218 -6.02 -10.37 19.01
CA ALA A 218 -6.18 -11.38 20.04
C ALA A 218 -7.67 -11.53 20.34
N THR A 219 -8.11 -12.73 20.65
CA THR A 219 -9.51 -12.96 21.01
C THR A 219 -9.83 -12.15 22.27
N ALA A 220 -10.74 -11.20 22.15
CA ALA A 220 -11.24 -10.39 23.25
C ALA A 220 -12.65 -10.85 23.66
N ASN A 221 -13.44 -11.36 22.71
CA ASN A 221 -14.82 -11.78 22.94
C ASN A 221 -15.07 -13.18 22.36
N VAL A 222 -15.75 -14.02 23.14
CA VAL A 222 -16.21 -15.35 22.75
C VAL A 222 -17.69 -15.47 23.11
N THR A 223 -18.53 -15.83 22.15
CA THR A 223 -19.93 -16.17 22.39
C THR A 223 -20.14 -17.66 22.20
N LEU A 224 -20.57 -18.35 23.26
CA LEU A 224 -20.82 -19.78 23.25
C LEU A 224 -22.31 -20.05 23.51
N ARG A 225 -22.93 -20.79 22.60
CA ARG A 225 -24.26 -21.40 22.78
C ARG A 225 -24.10 -22.90 22.80
N ALA A 226 -24.35 -23.51 23.94
CA ALA A 226 -24.23 -24.95 24.12
C ALA A 226 -25.29 -25.48 25.09
N ASN A 227 -25.56 -26.78 24.98
CA ASN A 227 -26.39 -27.52 25.93
C ASN A 227 -25.52 -28.24 26.95
N ILE A 228 -25.69 -27.92 28.24
CA ILE A 228 -25.12 -28.70 29.34
C ILE A 228 -26.17 -29.71 29.82
N ASN A 229 -25.79 -30.99 29.89
CA ASN A 229 -26.73 -32.02 30.35
C ASN A 229 -27.14 -31.76 31.80
N ALA A 230 -28.43 -31.60 32.05
CA ALA A 230 -28.97 -31.37 33.38
C ALA A 230 -28.63 -32.47 34.41
N ASN A 231 -28.43 -33.71 33.93
CA ASN A 231 -28.14 -34.88 34.75
C ASN A 231 -26.64 -35.21 34.86
N ALA A 232 -25.74 -34.36 34.34
CA ALA A 232 -24.31 -34.64 34.41
C ALA A 232 -23.79 -34.50 35.85
N THR A 233 -23.25 -35.59 36.38
CA THR A 233 -22.62 -35.67 37.72
C THR A 233 -21.12 -35.40 37.69
N SER A 234 -20.54 -35.20 36.51
CA SER A 234 -19.12 -34.96 36.29
C SER A 234 -18.91 -33.68 35.51
N ALA A 235 -17.70 -33.12 35.61
CA ALA A 235 -17.35 -31.89 34.91
C ALA A 235 -17.44 -32.06 33.38
N VAL A 236 -17.89 -31.00 32.72
CA VAL A 236 -18.15 -30.95 31.27
C VAL A 236 -17.23 -29.91 30.65
N SER A 237 -16.49 -30.25 29.61
CA SER A 237 -15.54 -29.33 28.99
C SER A 237 -15.87 -29.04 27.53
N TYR A 238 -15.81 -27.77 27.14
CA TYR A 238 -15.86 -27.33 25.74
C TYR A 238 -14.54 -26.76 25.29
N SER A 239 -14.05 -27.21 24.14
CA SER A 239 -12.85 -26.69 23.50
C SER A 239 -13.19 -25.45 22.67
N ILE A 240 -12.48 -24.35 22.92
CA ILE A 240 -12.69 -23.07 22.24
C ILE A 240 -11.37 -22.65 21.59
N PRO A 241 -11.35 -22.43 20.26
CA PRO A 241 -10.21 -21.83 19.60
C PRO A 241 -10.12 -20.35 19.96
N VAL A 242 -8.94 -19.90 20.34
CA VAL A 242 -8.63 -18.50 20.66
C VAL A 242 -7.33 -18.08 20.00
N TYR A 243 -7.14 -16.78 19.82
CA TYR A 243 -5.91 -16.18 19.31
C TYR A 243 -5.23 -15.37 20.40
N LYS A 244 -3.93 -15.60 20.61
CA LYS A 244 -3.11 -14.88 21.59
C LYS A 244 -2.10 -13.98 20.89
N ALA A 245 -1.95 -12.75 21.39
CA ALA A 245 -0.91 -11.85 20.93
C ALA A 245 0.46 -12.29 21.47
N ILE A 246 1.45 -12.36 20.59
CA ILE A 246 2.85 -12.58 20.94
C ILE A 246 3.66 -11.46 20.28
N SER A 247 4.15 -10.54 21.10
CA SER A 247 4.99 -9.43 20.63
C SER A 247 6.46 -9.80 20.72
N ASN A 248 7.19 -9.64 19.60
CA ASN A 248 8.65 -9.75 19.57
C ASN A 248 9.27 -8.35 19.73
N SER A 249 10.01 -8.11 20.82
CA SER A 249 10.68 -6.81 21.09
C SER A 249 11.86 -6.51 20.17
N VAL A 250 12.37 -7.49 19.42
CA VAL A 250 13.49 -7.30 18.48
C VAL A 250 13.00 -6.84 17.11
N SER A 251 11.87 -7.41 16.63
CA SER A 251 11.28 -7.06 15.33
C SER A 251 10.14 -6.04 15.43
N ASN A 252 9.65 -5.71 16.63
CA ASN A 252 8.44 -4.92 16.88
C ASN A 252 7.19 -5.46 16.16
N VAL A 253 7.21 -6.73 15.74
CA VAL A 253 6.08 -7.41 15.11
C VAL A 253 5.29 -8.14 16.19
N THR A 254 3.98 -7.93 16.22
CA THR A 254 3.06 -8.71 17.04
C THR A 254 2.38 -9.76 16.18
N ASN A 255 2.54 -11.02 16.55
CA ASN A 255 1.90 -12.18 15.94
C ASN A 255 0.70 -12.65 16.75
N TYR A 256 -0.24 -13.33 16.11
CA TYR A 256 -1.48 -13.78 16.74
C TYR A 256 -1.66 -15.27 16.53
N LEU A 257 -1.24 -16.08 17.49
CA LEU A 257 -1.24 -17.53 17.31
C LEU A 257 -2.55 -18.14 17.77
N GLY A 258 -3.06 -19.08 16.99
CA GLY A 258 -4.16 -19.94 17.39
C GLY A 258 -3.74 -20.87 18.52
N ASP A 259 -4.58 -20.95 19.55
CA ASP A 259 -4.48 -21.90 20.65
C ASP A 259 -5.89 -22.41 20.99
N THR A 260 -5.98 -23.46 21.80
CA THR A 260 -7.26 -23.99 22.28
C THR A 260 -7.33 -23.91 23.79
N ILE A 261 -8.36 -23.22 24.29
CA ILE A 261 -8.72 -23.23 25.71
C ILE A 261 -9.87 -24.20 25.94
N ARG A 262 -9.99 -24.71 27.17
CA ARG A 262 -11.07 -25.57 27.64
C ARG A 262 -11.86 -24.83 28.71
N LEU A 263 -13.14 -24.61 28.44
CA LEU A 263 -14.10 -24.14 29.43
C LEU A 263 -14.72 -25.35 30.11
N THR A 264 -14.48 -25.49 31.42
CA THR A 264 -14.93 -26.62 32.22
C THR A 264 -16.03 -26.20 33.17
N PHE A 265 -17.18 -26.84 33.06
CA PHE A 265 -18.37 -26.65 33.88
C PHE A 265 -18.43 -27.77 34.89
N THR A 266 -18.27 -27.43 36.17
CA THR A 266 -18.33 -28.40 37.28
C THR A 266 -19.65 -28.22 38.02
N PRO A 267 -20.50 -29.26 38.13
CA PRO A 267 -21.78 -29.14 38.82
C PRO A 267 -21.57 -28.86 40.32
N SER A 268 -22.40 -27.99 40.90
CA SER A 268 -22.39 -27.71 42.33
C SER A 268 -22.95 -28.89 43.12
N THR A 269 -22.33 -29.21 44.25
CA THR A 269 -22.81 -30.26 45.17
C THR A 269 -23.84 -29.75 46.17
N THR A 270 -24.02 -28.43 46.28
CA THR A 270 -24.86 -27.79 47.31
C THR A 270 -26.11 -27.12 46.74
N THR A 271 -26.09 -26.73 45.46
CA THR A 271 -27.19 -26.01 44.80
C THR A 271 -27.54 -26.68 43.48
N ALA A 272 -28.82 -27.03 43.28
CA ALA A 272 -29.29 -27.58 42.02
C ALA A 272 -29.18 -26.53 40.90
N ASN A 273 -28.94 -26.98 39.65
CA ASN A 273 -28.83 -26.13 38.46
C ASN A 273 -27.76 -25.03 38.55
N SER A 274 -26.71 -25.27 39.32
CA SER A 274 -25.60 -24.35 39.55
C SER A 274 -24.29 -25.01 39.13
N TRP A 275 -23.49 -24.30 38.35
CA TRP A 275 -22.27 -24.80 37.73
C TRP A 275 -21.13 -23.80 37.94
N THR A 276 -19.98 -24.29 38.41
CA THR A 276 -18.76 -23.47 38.47
C THR A 276 -18.04 -23.58 37.14
N VAL A 277 -17.77 -22.43 36.51
CA VAL A 277 -17.03 -22.36 35.25
C VAL A 277 -15.56 -22.03 35.53
N SER A 278 -14.68 -22.85 34.99
CA SER A 278 -13.24 -22.59 34.96
C SER A 278 -12.72 -22.60 33.53
N VAL A 279 -11.68 -21.79 33.28
CA VAL A 279 -10.97 -21.76 32.00
C VAL A 279 -9.59 -22.35 32.22
N SER A 280 -9.18 -23.25 31.35
CA SER A 280 -7.87 -23.89 31.37
C SER A 280 -7.35 -24.03 29.93
N GLY A 281 -6.05 -24.20 29.76
CA GLY A 281 -5.44 -24.44 28.44
C GLY A 281 -4.08 -25.08 28.61
N ASP A 282 -3.62 -25.79 27.57
CA ASP A 282 -2.37 -26.56 27.64
C ASP A 282 -1.13 -25.64 27.77
N ASN A 283 -1.23 -24.36 27.33
CA ASN A 283 -0.16 -23.34 27.39
C ASN A 283 -0.49 -22.11 28.27
N VAL A 284 -1.51 -22.20 29.12
CA VAL A 284 -1.88 -21.11 30.05
C VAL A 284 -1.15 -21.35 31.37
N ALA A 285 -0.33 -20.39 31.82
CA ALA A 285 0.28 -20.46 33.15
C ALA A 285 -0.85 -20.55 34.17
N THR A 286 -0.90 -21.64 34.93
CA THR A 286 -1.86 -21.80 36.04
C THR A 286 -1.56 -20.87 37.23
N SER A 287 -0.79 -19.82 37.01
CA SER A 287 -0.40 -18.81 37.99
C SER A 287 -1.30 -17.59 37.80
N SER A 288 -2.37 -17.57 38.58
CA SER A 288 -3.41 -16.54 38.65
C SER A 288 -4.21 -16.33 37.36
N VAL A 289 -5.05 -17.33 37.03
CA VAL A 289 -6.42 -16.96 36.69
C VAL A 289 -6.93 -16.21 37.92
N ALA A 290 -7.06 -14.89 37.84
CA ALA A 290 -8.15 -14.27 38.55
C ALA A 290 -9.40 -14.58 37.68
N ALA A 291 -10.31 -15.56 37.87
CA ALA A 291 -10.64 -16.42 38.98
C ALA A 291 -10.11 -15.84 40.27
N SER A 292 -10.83 -14.83 40.77
CA SER A 292 -11.31 -14.97 42.16
C SER A 292 -11.27 -16.45 42.51
N SER A 293 -10.42 -16.86 43.44
CA SER A 293 -10.12 -18.25 43.77
C SER A 293 -11.39 -19.10 44.00
N GLY A 294 -12.06 -19.51 42.92
CA GLY A 294 -13.51 -19.70 42.88
C GLY A 294 -14.08 -19.21 41.53
N GLY A 295 -14.09 -20.10 40.53
CA GLY A 295 -14.65 -19.81 39.20
C GLY A 295 -16.05 -19.19 39.24
N THR A 296 -16.46 -18.56 38.15
CA THR A 296 -17.77 -17.89 38.10
C THR A 296 -18.87 -18.92 38.14
N THR A 297 -19.83 -18.72 39.04
CA THR A 297 -21.00 -19.58 39.15
C THR A 297 -22.05 -19.17 38.13
N ILE A 298 -22.47 -20.12 37.31
CA ILE A 298 -23.57 -19.99 36.37
C ILE A 298 -24.77 -20.77 36.91
N THR A 299 -25.92 -20.11 36.97
CA THR A 299 -27.17 -20.74 37.42
C THR A 299 -28.20 -20.76 36.31
N PHE A 300 -29.04 -21.80 36.28
CA PHE A 300 -30.12 -21.94 35.31
C PHE A 300 -31.50 -21.91 35.99
N ASP A 301 -32.51 -21.36 35.30
CA ASP A 301 -33.91 -21.43 35.73
C ASP A 301 -34.52 -22.82 35.49
N GLY A 302 -35.79 -23.01 35.90
CA GLY A 302 -36.53 -24.26 35.68
C GLY A 302 -36.84 -24.56 34.20
N ASN A 303 -36.63 -23.60 33.30
CA ASN A 303 -36.76 -23.75 31.86
C ASN A 303 -35.40 -24.04 31.18
N GLY A 304 -34.32 -24.09 31.96
CA GLY A 304 -32.97 -24.36 31.49
C GLY A 304 -32.23 -23.14 30.93
N ASN A 305 -32.68 -21.90 31.15
CA ASN A 305 -31.98 -20.69 30.68
C ASN A 305 -31.05 -20.11 31.76
N VAL A 306 -29.98 -19.44 31.34
CA VAL A 306 -29.03 -18.78 32.26
C VAL A 306 -29.68 -17.61 33.00
N THR A 307 -29.52 -17.58 34.32
CA THR A 307 -30.04 -16.54 35.23
C THR A 307 -28.95 -15.75 35.96
N SER A 308 -27.75 -16.31 36.10
CA SER A 308 -26.57 -15.65 36.65
C SER A 308 -25.34 -16.07 35.85
N PRO A 309 -24.39 -15.16 35.53
CA PRO A 309 -24.40 -13.71 35.77
C PRO A 309 -25.60 -13.00 35.11
N THR A 310 -26.08 -11.88 35.68
CA THR A 310 -27.28 -11.16 35.18
C THR A 310 -27.19 -10.78 33.70
N ASP A 311 -25.99 -10.48 33.21
CA ASP A 311 -25.74 -10.15 31.80
C ASP A 311 -25.34 -11.37 30.95
N GLY A 312 -25.16 -12.55 31.58
CA GLY A 312 -24.66 -13.77 30.96
C GLY A 312 -23.20 -13.68 30.50
N ILE A 313 -22.47 -12.66 30.94
CA ILE A 313 -21.09 -12.38 30.54
C ILE A 313 -20.14 -12.68 31.70
N PHE A 314 -19.05 -13.37 31.40
CA PHE A 314 -17.96 -13.68 32.33
C PHE A 314 -16.62 -13.31 31.70
N THR A 315 -15.76 -12.62 32.44
CA THR A 315 -14.42 -12.23 31.96
C THR A 315 -13.34 -13.07 32.64
N ALA A 316 -12.44 -13.66 31.86
CA ALA A 316 -11.26 -14.37 32.37
C ALA A 316 -9.98 -13.67 31.91
N SER A 317 -9.07 -13.43 32.85
CA SER A 317 -7.71 -13.01 32.54
C SER A 317 -6.82 -14.26 32.45
N LEU A 318 -6.24 -14.49 31.29
CA LEU A 318 -5.35 -15.61 30.99
C LEU A 318 -3.92 -15.09 30.86
N THR A 319 -2.98 -15.74 31.54
CA THR A 319 -1.55 -15.51 31.37
C THR A 319 -0.97 -16.66 30.56
N TRP A 320 -0.43 -16.36 29.38
CA TRP A 320 0.16 -17.38 28.52
C TRP A 320 1.61 -17.65 28.92
N ASN A 321 1.96 -18.93 29.06
CA ASN A 321 3.28 -19.35 29.56
C ASN A 321 4.26 -19.73 28.44
N ASP A 322 4.00 -19.27 27.22
CA ASP A 322 4.82 -19.66 26.08
C ASP A 322 6.24 -19.10 26.23
N VAL A 323 7.23 -19.98 26.13
CA VAL A 323 8.62 -19.57 26.05
C VAL A 323 8.90 -19.13 24.61
N ASN A 324 8.98 -17.82 24.38
CA ASN A 324 9.37 -17.30 23.08
C ASN A 324 10.91 -17.38 22.95
N VAL A 325 11.41 -18.45 22.32
CA VAL A 325 12.83 -18.60 21.99
C VAL A 325 13.06 -18.04 20.59
N ASP A 326 13.56 -16.80 20.50
CA ASP A 326 14.01 -16.21 19.24
C ASP A 326 15.44 -16.69 18.93
N THR A 327 15.58 -17.84 18.27
CA THR A 327 16.88 -18.33 17.78
C THR A 327 17.08 -17.93 16.32
N THR A 328 17.66 -16.76 16.10
CA THR A 328 17.91 -16.18 14.76
C THR A 328 19.05 -16.82 13.97
N THR A 329 19.57 -18.01 14.33
CA THR A 329 20.60 -18.66 13.51
C THR A 329 20.47 -20.17 13.44
N THR A 330 20.69 -20.64 12.21
CA THR A 330 20.68 -22.04 11.78
C THR A 330 21.67 -22.86 12.60
N SER A 331 21.20 -24.01 13.12
CA SER A 331 21.89 -25.01 13.95
C SER A 331 21.96 -24.71 15.46
N THR A 332 20.90 -25.10 16.16
CA THR A 332 20.84 -25.19 17.62
C THR A 332 20.99 -26.64 18.07
N THR A 333 21.89 -26.93 19.02
CA THR A 333 21.77 -28.15 19.83
C THR A 333 20.85 -27.84 21.00
N GLU A 334 19.69 -28.49 21.03
CA GLU A 334 18.73 -28.42 22.11
C GLU A 334 18.93 -29.62 23.04
N SER A 335 19.10 -29.36 24.33
CA SER A 335 19.18 -30.39 25.36
C SER A 335 18.20 -30.03 26.47
N SER A 336 17.23 -30.91 26.69
CA SER A 336 16.26 -30.79 27.78
C SER A 336 16.52 -31.88 28.81
N THR A 337 16.67 -31.48 30.06
CA THR A 337 16.85 -32.40 31.19
C THR A 337 15.82 -32.08 32.26
N THR A 338 15.08 -33.10 32.67
CA THR A 338 14.09 -32.99 33.76
C THR A 338 14.66 -33.61 35.01
N THR A 339 14.84 -32.82 36.06
CA THR A 339 15.30 -33.31 37.37
C THR A 339 14.24 -32.96 38.42
N GLY A 340 13.56 -33.98 38.95
CA GLY A 340 12.43 -33.78 39.87
C GLY A 340 11.26 -33.09 39.17
N THR A 341 10.71 -32.05 39.79
CA THR A 341 9.61 -31.23 39.26
C THR A 341 10.07 -30.08 38.36
N THR A 342 11.33 -30.02 37.93
CA THR A 342 11.87 -28.89 37.17
C THR A 342 12.45 -29.36 35.83
N THR A 343 11.95 -28.80 34.73
CA THR A 343 12.43 -29.06 33.36
C THR A 343 13.35 -27.91 32.96
N THR A 344 14.61 -28.26 32.67
CA THR A 344 15.63 -27.30 32.27
C THR A 344 15.97 -27.50 30.79
N THR A 345 15.62 -26.52 29.97
CA THR A 345 15.89 -26.51 28.53
C THR A 345 17.09 -25.61 28.26
N THR A 346 18.15 -26.18 27.71
CA THR A 346 19.36 -25.47 27.31
C THR A 346 19.45 -25.46 25.79
N VAL A 347 19.50 -24.25 25.22
CA VAL A 347 19.67 -24.02 23.79
C VAL A 347 21.02 -23.36 23.57
N THR A 348 21.89 -24.03 22.81
CA THR A 348 23.18 -23.48 22.39
C THR A 348 23.14 -23.16 20.90
N ASN A 349 23.51 -21.93 20.57
CA ASN A 349 23.52 -21.43 19.20
C ASN A 349 24.86 -21.70 18.49
N SER A 350 24.92 -21.57 17.16
CA SER A 350 26.11 -21.81 16.33
C SER A 350 27.31 -20.92 16.68
N THR A 351 27.09 -19.82 17.40
CA THR A 351 28.11 -18.90 17.93
C THR A 351 28.60 -19.25 19.34
N GLY A 352 28.12 -20.35 19.94
CA GLY A 352 28.50 -20.81 21.28
C GLY A 352 27.74 -20.17 22.44
N THR A 353 26.82 -19.23 22.17
CA THR A 353 25.95 -18.63 23.18
C THR A 353 24.96 -19.67 23.70
N THR A 354 24.94 -19.88 25.01
CA THR A 354 24.08 -20.87 25.66
C THR A 354 23.02 -20.16 26.50
N THR A 355 21.76 -20.50 26.25
CA THR A 355 20.61 -20.00 27.00
C THR A 355 19.97 -21.15 27.74
N THR A 356 19.89 -21.05 29.07
CA THR A 356 19.24 -22.05 29.91
C THR A 356 17.98 -21.45 30.52
N THR A 357 16.85 -22.13 30.32
CA THR A 357 15.55 -21.81 30.92
C THR A 357 15.14 -22.95 31.84
N SER A 358 14.67 -22.64 33.05
CA SER A 358 14.23 -23.64 34.03
C SER A 358 12.79 -23.39 34.44
N THR A 359 11.91 -24.34 34.13
CA THR A 359 10.46 -24.27 34.42
C THR A 359 10.10 -25.30 35.49
N SER A 360 9.29 -24.91 36.47
CA SER A 360 8.81 -25.85 37.49
C SER A 360 7.49 -26.51 37.07
N SER A 361 7.10 -27.61 37.74
CA SER A 361 5.94 -28.47 37.42
C SER A 361 4.58 -27.77 37.46
N ASN A 362 4.50 -26.54 37.99
CA ASN A 362 3.32 -25.69 37.95
C ASN A 362 3.33 -24.71 36.75
N GLY A 363 4.25 -24.91 35.81
CA GLY A 363 4.50 -24.06 34.67
C GLY A 363 5.28 -22.78 34.96
N THR A 364 5.51 -22.40 36.21
CA THR A 364 6.22 -21.14 36.50
C THR A 364 7.67 -21.23 36.02
N LEU A 365 8.07 -20.32 35.12
CA LEU A 365 9.47 -20.10 34.74
C LEU A 365 10.21 -19.54 35.96
N THR A 366 11.20 -20.28 36.44
CA THR A 366 11.89 -19.99 37.71
C THR A 366 13.22 -19.28 37.52
N THR A 367 13.96 -19.57 36.45
CA THR A 367 15.26 -18.93 36.15
C THR A 367 15.55 -18.91 34.65
N THR A 368 16.20 -17.82 34.20
CA THR A 368 16.79 -17.69 32.86
C THR A 368 18.25 -17.25 33.03
N SER A 369 19.19 -17.96 32.42
CA SER A 369 20.61 -17.59 32.39
C SER A 369 21.15 -17.65 30.98
N THR A 370 21.78 -16.56 30.54
CA THR A 370 22.45 -16.45 29.24
C THR A 370 23.93 -16.21 29.46
N THR A 371 24.80 -16.98 28.81
CA THR A 371 26.27 -16.79 28.91
C THR A 371 26.87 -16.63 27.51
N GLY A 372 27.50 -15.48 27.26
CA GLY A 372 28.20 -15.15 26.01
C GLY A 372 28.00 -13.70 25.55
N THR A 373 29.01 -13.12 24.87
CA THR A 373 28.97 -11.79 24.25
C THR A 373 28.40 -11.88 22.83
N ALA A 374 27.08 -11.73 22.69
CA ALA A 374 26.44 -11.48 21.41
C ALA A 374 25.31 -10.45 21.58
N THR A 375 25.18 -9.54 20.61
CA THR A 375 24.15 -8.49 20.54
C THR A 375 22.74 -9.00 20.19
N ASN A 376 22.51 -10.31 20.20
CA ASN A 376 21.20 -10.99 20.13
C ASN A 376 21.45 -12.47 20.56
N PRO A 377 20.63 -13.15 21.40
CA PRO A 377 19.17 -13.11 21.48
C PRO A 377 18.63 -12.74 22.87
N THR A 378 17.69 -11.80 22.94
CA THR A 378 16.90 -11.61 24.17
C THR A 378 15.68 -12.52 24.10
N VAL A 379 15.66 -13.56 24.93
CA VAL A 379 14.47 -14.38 25.19
C VAL A 379 13.44 -13.49 25.89
N GLN A 380 12.48 -12.97 25.13
CA GLN A 380 11.36 -12.25 25.72
C GLN A 380 10.35 -13.26 26.28
N THR A 381 10.44 -13.49 27.59
CA THR A 381 9.58 -14.40 28.34
C THR A 381 8.57 -13.65 29.20
N THR A 382 8.20 -12.41 28.85
CA THR A 382 7.13 -11.73 29.60
C THR A 382 5.81 -12.43 29.26
N PRO A 383 5.16 -13.13 30.21
CA PRO A 383 3.88 -13.77 29.95
C PRO A 383 2.89 -12.70 29.48
N THR A 384 2.35 -12.88 28.28
CA THR A 384 1.40 -11.92 27.73
C THR A 384 0.05 -12.17 28.38
N ALA A 385 -0.46 -11.21 29.15
CA ALA A 385 -1.79 -11.30 29.73
C ALA A 385 -2.83 -10.95 28.67
N SER A 386 -3.83 -11.81 28.49
CA SER A 386 -4.99 -11.58 27.62
C SER A 386 -6.26 -11.63 28.45
N THR A 387 -7.14 -10.65 28.29
CA THR A 387 -8.45 -10.65 28.96
C THR A 387 -9.51 -11.04 27.94
N ILE A 388 -10.22 -12.14 28.17
CA ILE A 388 -11.26 -12.66 27.28
C ILE A 388 -12.61 -12.58 27.96
N SER A 389 -13.59 -11.97 27.29
CA SER A 389 -14.98 -11.94 27.70
C SER A 389 -15.76 -13.09 27.05
N PHE A 390 -16.38 -13.94 27.87
CA PHE A 390 -17.22 -15.05 27.46
C PHE A 390 -18.68 -14.68 27.65
N ASN A 391 -19.44 -14.61 26.56
CA ASN A 391 -20.88 -14.49 26.56
C ASN A 391 -21.52 -15.90 26.50
N LEU A 392 -22.18 -16.26 27.60
CA LEU A 392 -22.80 -17.55 27.86
C LEU A 392 -24.33 -17.42 28.02
N ARG A 393 -24.90 -16.24 27.72
CA ARG A 393 -26.30 -15.90 27.98
C ARG A 393 -27.30 -16.88 27.36
N ASP A 394 -27.00 -17.33 26.15
CA ASP A 394 -27.88 -18.19 25.35
C ASP A 394 -27.54 -19.69 25.49
N MET A 395 -26.78 -20.06 26.53
CA MET A 395 -26.61 -21.46 26.88
C MET A 395 -27.87 -22.02 27.52
N VAL A 396 -28.06 -23.33 27.37
CA VAL A 396 -29.19 -24.05 27.96
C VAL A 396 -28.74 -25.24 28.79
N GLN A 397 -29.54 -25.59 29.80
CA GLN A 397 -29.40 -26.82 30.57
C GLN A 397 -30.60 -27.73 30.32
N LEU A 398 -30.46 -28.69 29.40
CA LEU A 398 -31.50 -29.65 29.03
C LEU A 398 -31.04 -31.09 29.27
N GLY A 399 -31.99 -31.99 29.53
CA GLY A 399 -31.73 -33.43 29.57
C GLY A 399 -31.43 -33.95 28.17
N GLY A 400 -30.16 -34.25 27.86
CA GLY A 400 -29.75 -34.69 26.54
C GLY A 400 -28.22 -34.69 26.36
N ASN A 401 -27.76 -34.98 25.14
CA ASN A 401 -26.33 -34.92 24.82
C ASN A 401 -25.79 -33.49 24.94
N GLN A 402 -24.52 -33.40 25.31
CA GLN A 402 -23.77 -32.16 25.27
C GLN A 402 -23.48 -31.82 23.81
N MET A 403 -23.84 -30.61 23.41
CA MET A 403 -23.61 -30.14 22.05
C MET A 403 -23.39 -28.64 22.03
N ILE A 404 -22.45 -28.21 21.19
CA ILE A 404 -22.25 -26.79 20.86
C ILE A 404 -23.19 -26.46 19.70
N TYR A 405 -24.09 -25.50 19.90
CA TYR A 405 -24.97 -24.99 18.85
C TYR A 405 -24.33 -23.87 18.04
N SER A 406 -23.56 -22.99 18.70
CA SER A 406 -22.85 -21.89 18.06
C SER A 406 -21.63 -21.50 18.89
N LEU A 407 -20.52 -21.22 18.23
CA LEU A 407 -19.30 -20.70 18.83
C LEU A 407 -18.74 -19.63 17.91
N VAL A 408 -18.69 -18.39 18.40
CA VAL A 408 -18.18 -17.23 17.67
C VAL A 408 -17.10 -16.56 18.51
N GLN A 409 -15.99 -16.20 17.88
CA GLN A 409 -14.89 -15.49 18.52
C GLN A 409 -14.33 -14.43 17.56
N ASP A 410 -13.76 -13.35 18.11
CA ASP A 410 -13.33 -12.16 17.34
C ASP A 410 -11.81 -12.10 17.05
N GLY A 411 -11.05 -13.07 17.52
CA GLY A 411 -9.62 -13.16 17.26
C GLY A 411 -9.32 -13.58 15.81
N ILE A 412 -8.26 -13.01 15.25
CA ILE A 412 -7.81 -13.30 13.90
C ILE A 412 -6.28 -13.39 13.88
N ASP A 413 -5.77 -14.38 13.14
CA ASP A 413 -4.34 -14.48 12.87
C ASP A 413 -3.88 -13.33 11.96
N ASN A 414 -2.57 -13.09 11.96
CA ASN A 414 -1.88 -12.29 10.97
C ASN A 414 -2.02 -12.90 9.57
N GLY A 415 -2.64 -12.13 8.66
CA GLY A 415 -2.57 -12.39 7.23
C GLY A 415 -1.40 -11.67 6.58
N TYR A 416 -0.82 -12.29 5.55
CA TYR A 416 0.15 -11.63 4.66
C TYR A 416 -0.57 -10.98 3.48
N LEU A 417 -0.01 -9.89 2.97
CA LEU A 417 -0.51 -9.23 1.77
C LEU A 417 -0.46 -10.20 0.58
N ARG A 418 -1.62 -10.41 -0.06
CA ARG A 418 -1.75 -11.29 -1.22
C ARG A 418 -1.85 -10.50 -2.51
N ASP A 419 -2.70 -9.47 -2.53
CA ASP A 419 -2.91 -8.64 -3.72
C ASP A 419 -3.34 -7.23 -3.32
N THR A 420 -3.11 -6.27 -4.20
CA THR A 420 -3.44 -4.86 -4.02
C THR A 420 -4.24 -4.35 -5.20
N TYR A 421 -5.31 -3.60 -4.93
CA TYR A 421 -6.17 -3.04 -5.96
C TYR A 421 -6.61 -1.63 -5.62
N PHE A 422 -6.91 -0.84 -6.66
CA PHE A 422 -7.51 0.47 -6.50
C PHE A 422 -9.03 0.39 -6.43
N THR A 423 -9.61 1.38 -5.75
CA THR A 423 -11.05 1.59 -5.66
C THR A 423 -11.41 2.92 -6.32
N ASP A 424 -12.64 3.06 -6.80
CA ASP A 424 -13.13 4.31 -7.40
C ASP A 424 -13.17 5.49 -6.39
N GLU A 425 -13.14 5.18 -5.10
CA GLU A 425 -13.00 6.14 -4.00
C GLU A 425 -11.56 6.69 -3.86
N GLY A 426 -10.60 6.18 -4.63
CA GLY A 426 -9.20 6.62 -4.57
C GLY A 426 -8.39 5.97 -3.45
N PHE A 427 -8.83 4.84 -2.90
CA PHE A 427 -8.03 4.07 -1.96
C PHE A 427 -7.30 2.92 -2.64
N LEU A 428 -6.03 2.72 -2.27
CA LEU A 428 -5.29 1.49 -2.51
C LEU A 428 -5.58 0.51 -1.37
N VAL A 429 -6.20 -0.60 -1.70
CA VAL A 429 -6.61 -1.63 -0.72
C VAL A 429 -5.74 -2.87 -0.89
N GLY A 430 -5.22 -3.37 0.23
CA GLY A 430 -4.55 -4.67 0.30
C GLY A 430 -5.53 -5.74 0.74
N SER A 431 -5.56 -6.87 0.03
CA SER A 431 -6.22 -8.10 0.43
C SER A 431 -5.21 -9.06 1.06
N PHE A 432 -5.59 -9.69 2.17
CA PHE A 432 -4.68 -10.52 2.96
C PHE A 432 -5.10 -12.00 2.97
N THR A 433 -4.17 -12.89 3.31
CA THR A 433 -4.43 -14.34 3.38
C THR A 433 -5.44 -14.74 4.43
N ASN A 434 -5.64 -13.93 5.48
CA ASN A 434 -6.65 -14.11 6.52
C ASN A 434 -8.03 -13.57 6.13
N ALA A 435 -8.28 -13.37 4.82
CA ALA A 435 -9.53 -12.86 4.26
C ALA A 435 -9.95 -11.45 4.71
N THR A 436 -9.07 -10.70 5.38
CA THR A 436 -9.32 -9.30 5.69
C THR A 436 -8.78 -8.38 4.59
N THR A 437 -9.33 -7.18 4.51
CA THR A 437 -8.89 -6.13 3.59
C THR A 437 -8.56 -4.86 4.37
N LYS A 438 -7.48 -4.17 3.99
CA LYS A 438 -7.06 -2.93 4.64
C LYS A 438 -6.80 -1.84 3.61
N ARG A 439 -7.33 -0.64 3.87
CA ARG A 439 -6.98 0.56 3.10
C ARG A 439 -5.55 0.96 3.49
N LEU A 440 -4.62 0.92 2.54
CA LEU A 440 -3.20 1.16 2.78
C LEU A 440 -2.83 2.62 2.53
N TYR A 441 -3.31 3.15 1.41
CA TYR A 441 -3.03 4.51 0.96
C TYR A 441 -4.29 5.15 0.37
N GLN A 442 -4.38 6.47 0.47
CA GLN A 442 -5.33 7.29 -0.27
C GLN A 442 -4.58 8.07 -1.35
N ILE A 443 -5.06 7.98 -2.59
CA ILE A 443 -4.46 8.60 -3.76
C ILE A 443 -5.02 10.01 -3.93
N PRO A 444 -4.17 11.04 -3.83
CA PRO A 444 -4.56 12.40 -4.15
C PRO A 444 -4.48 12.66 -5.65
N TYR A 445 -5.22 13.67 -6.09
CA TYR A 445 -5.07 14.28 -7.39
C TYR A 445 -4.68 15.75 -7.23
N ALA A 446 -3.79 16.23 -8.11
CA ALA A 446 -3.45 17.64 -8.20
C ALA A 446 -4.26 18.31 -9.31
N TYR A 447 -4.72 19.53 -9.09
CA TYR A 447 -5.32 20.35 -10.13
C TYR A 447 -4.72 21.76 -10.13
N PHE A 448 -4.85 22.45 -11.26
CA PHE A 448 -4.24 23.74 -11.53
C PHE A 448 -5.28 24.71 -12.07
N SER A 449 -5.07 26.00 -11.86
CA SER A 449 -5.95 27.03 -12.41
C SER A 449 -5.84 27.12 -13.94
N ALA A 450 -4.63 26.96 -14.49
CA ALA A 450 -4.36 26.98 -15.92
C ALA A 450 -3.56 25.75 -16.37
N PRO A 451 -4.18 24.56 -16.50
CA PRO A 451 -3.47 23.31 -16.79
C PRO A 451 -2.73 23.33 -18.14
N ASN A 452 -3.23 24.07 -19.13
CA ASN A 452 -2.61 24.17 -20.46
C ASN A 452 -1.29 24.96 -20.49
N GLN A 453 -0.91 25.60 -19.38
CA GLN A 453 0.37 26.31 -19.23
C GLN A 453 1.42 25.50 -18.46
N LEU A 454 1.14 24.23 -18.14
CA LEU A 454 2.14 23.34 -17.56
C LEU A 454 3.28 23.08 -18.57
N GLU A 455 4.48 22.91 -18.04
CA GLU A 455 5.63 22.55 -18.86
C GLU A 455 5.60 21.05 -19.15
N MET A 456 5.65 20.65 -20.42
CA MET A 456 5.70 19.24 -20.79
C MET A 456 7.12 18.71 -20.61
N LEU A 457 7.24 17.66 -19.80
CA LEU A 457 8.44 16.86 -19.66
C LEU A 457 8.34 15.62 -20.57
N SER A 458 9.38 14.80 -20.60
CA SER A 458 9.35 13.53 -21.32
C SER A 458 8.33 12.55 -20.72
N ASN A 459 7.85 11.61 -21.54
CA ASN A 459 7.00 10.48 -21.14
C ASN A 459 5.68 10.90 -20.46
N THR A 460 4.92 11.82 -21.07
CA THR A 460 3.57 12.24 -20.61
C THR A 460 3.54 12.87 -19.20
N ARG A 461 4.66 13.45 -18.79
CA ARG A 461 4.82 14.15 -17.52
C ARG A 461 4.70 15.65 -17.71
N PHE A 462 4.28 16.32 -16.65
CA PHE A 462 4.13 17.77 -16.60
C PHE A 462 4.82 18.32 -15.36
N ALA A 463 5.47 19.47 -15.51
CA ALA A 463 6.03 20.25 -14.42
C ALA A 463 5.25 21.56 -14.24
N LEU A 464 5.31 22.11 -13.03
CA LEU A 464 4.75 23.41 -12.72
C LEU A 464 5.49 24.49 -13.54
N SER A 465 4.72 25.42 -14.12
CA SER A 465 5.25 26.64 -14.73
C SER A 465 4.65 27.86 -14.03
N GLU A 466 5.33 29.00 -14.08
CA GLU A 466 4.84 30.27 -13.52
C GLU A 466 3.44 30.63 -14.04
N GLY A 467 3.15 30.28 -15.30
CA GLY A 467 1.85 30.54 -15.93
C GLY A 467 0.71 29.59 -15.53
N ALA A 468 1.00 28.43 -14.92
CA ALA A 468 -0.02 27.44 -14.54
C ALA A 468 -0.76 27.81 -13.24
N GLY A 469 -0.16 28.71 -12.44
CA GLY A 469 -0.60 29.06 -11.09
C GLY A 469 -0.18 28.02 -10.04
N ASP A 470 -0.65 28.21 -8.80
CA ASP A 470 -0.32 27.31 -7.70
C ASP A 470 -0.99 25.94 -7.85
N VAL A 471 -0.27 24.90 -7.41
CA VAL A 471 -0.78 23.53 -7.32
C VAL A 471 -1.70 23.38 -6.11
N THR A 472 -2.90 22.87 -6.33
CA THR A 472 -3.80 22.43 -5.24
C THR A 472 -3.95 20.93 -5.29
N VAL A 473 -3.89 20.30 -4.11
CA VAL A 473 -4.04 18.85 -3.94
C VAL A 473 -5.39 18.57 -3.30
N ASP A 474 -6.06 17.53 -3.76
CA ASP A 474 -7.31 17.07 -3.17
C ASP A 474 -7.44 15.55 -3.28
N THR A 475 -8.41 14.97 -2.58
CA THR A 475 -8.71 13.54 -2.63
C THR A 475 -10.16 13.32 -3.00
N VAL A 476 -10.45 12.22 -3.70
CA VAL A 476 -11.83 11.89 -4.08
C VAL A 476 -12.64 11.63 -2.80
N GLY A 477 -13.81 12.26 -2.72
CA GLY A 477 -14.70 12.17 -1.55
C GLY A 477 -14.36 13.07 -0.37
N ALA A 478 -13.33 13.93 -0.46
CA ALA A 478 -13.07 14.93 0.57
C ALA A 478 -14.22 15.94 0.69
N ALA A 479 -14.60 16.26 1.94
CA ALA A 479 -15.65 17.24 2.24
C ALA A 479 -15.32 18.67 1.77
N SER A 480 -14.04 18.97 1.49
CA SER A 480 -13.55 20.28 1.02
C SER A 480 -13.38 20.38 -0.51
N GLY A 481 -13.73 19.34 -1.28
CA GLY A 481 -13.33 19.20 -2.69
C GLY A 481 -14.49 19.26 -3.70
N SER A 482 -14.41 20.18 -4.66
CA SER A 482 -15.46 20.63 -5.60
C SER A 482 -15.98 19.61 -6.64
N GLY A 483 -15.92 18.30 -6.38
CA GLY A 483 -16.36 17.27 -7.33
C GLY A 483 -15.64 17.33 -8.68
N LYS A 484 -14.38 17.82 -8.68
CA LYS A 484 -13.61 18.12 -9.90
C LYS A 484 -13.11 16.89 -10.63
N ALA A 485 -12.84 15.83 -9.88
CA ALA A 485 -12.41 14.55 -10.42
C ALA A 485 -13.05 13.38 -9.67
N THR A 486 -13.25 12.29 -10.39
CA THR A 486 -13.55 10.96 -9.86
C THR A 486 -12.52 9.98 -10.39
N PHE A 487 -12.31 8.86 -9.71
CA PHE A 487 -11.45 7.80 -10.22
C PHE A 487 -12.27 6.70 -10.88
N THR A 488 -11.66 6.03 -11.85
CA THR A 488 -12.16 4.79 -12.44
C THR A 488 -11.08 3.74 -12.27
N ALA A 489 -11.30 2.81 -11.35
CA ALA A 489 -10.41 1.69 -11.07
C ALA A 489 -10.42 0.69 -12.24
N GLY A 490 -9.25 0.13 -12.55
CA GLY A 490 -9.06 -0.77 -13.68
C GLY A 490 -9.25 -0.13 -15.04
N GLY A 491 -9.17 1.20 -15.11
CA GLY A 491 -9.26 1.98 -16.34
C GLY A 491 -7.98 2.76 -16.63
N LEU A 492 -7.72 3.03 -17.90
CA LEU A 492 -6.67 3.93 -18.36
C LEU A 492 -7.27 5.00 -19.27
N GLU A 493 -6.80 6.25 -19.13
CA GLU A 493 -7.13 7.31 -20.07
C GLU A 493 -6.28 7.16 -21.34
N MET A 494 -6.93 7.04 -22.49
CA MET A 494 -6.25 7.06 -23.79
C MET A 494 -6.00 8.50 -24.25
N SER A 495 -5.10 8.64 -25.24
CA SER A 495 -4.85 9.92 -25.90
C SER A 495 -6.15 10.60 -26.36
N ASN A 496 -6.22 11.92 -26.20
CA ASN A 496 -7.32 12.75 -26.71
C ASN A 496 -7.13 13.15 -28.19
N VAL A 497 -6.17 12.54 -28.88
CA VAL A 497 -5.89 12.78 -30.31
C VAL A 497 -6.86 11.97 -31.17
N ASP A 498 -7.46 12.62 -32.18
CA ASP A 498 -8.21 11.96 -33.26
C ASP A 498 -7.37 11.92 -34.54
N ILE A 499 -7.16 10.72 -35.07
CA ILE A 499 -6.35 10.49 -36.27
C ILE A 499 -6.94 11.15 -37.52
N GLY A 500 -8.27 11.21 -37.63
CA GLY A 500 -8.94 11.80 -38.80
C GLY A 500 -8.68 13.30 -38.89
N ASP A 501 -8.74 13.97 -37.74
CA ASP A 501 -8.43 15.39 -37.63
C ASP A 501 -6.95 15.68 -37.88
N GLU A 502 -6.05 14.88 -37.29
CA GLU A 502 -4.61 15.06 -37.49
C GLU A 502 -4.18 14.85 -38.95
N PHE A 503 -4.72 13.85 -39.66
CA PHE A 503 -4.44 13.68 -41.09
C PHE A 503 -4.99 14.83 -41.94
N THR A 504 -6.17 15.34 -41.60
CA THR A 504 -6.74 16.50 -42.30
C THR A 504 -5.88 17.74 -42.09
N LYS A 505 -5.46 18.01 -40.85
CA LYS A 505 -4.51 19.08 -40.52
C LYS A 505 -3.19 18.89 -41.25
N MET A 506 -2.64 17.67 -41.29
CA MET A 506 -1.42 17.36 -42.04
C MET A 506 -1.55 17.75 -43.52
N ILE A 507 -2.63 17.36 -44.19
CA ILE A 507 -2.86 17.68 -45.61
C ILE A 507 -2.92 19.21 -45.81
N ILE A 508 -3.57 19.94 -44.90
CA ILE A 508 -3.68 21.41 -44.97
C ILE A 508 -2.30 22.06 -44.78
N THR A 509 -1.54 21.64 -43.76
CA THR A 509 -0.19 22.15 -43.46
C THR A 509 0.78 21.85 -44.61
N GLN A 510 0.69 20.66 -45.22
CA GLN A 510 1.46 20.28 -46.42
C GLN A 510 1.16 21.21 -47.60
N LYS A 511 -0.13 21.47 -47.85
CA LYS A 511 -0.55 22.41 -48.91
C LYS A 511 -0.04 23.82 -48.62
N ALA A 512 -0.16 24.31 -47.38
CA ALA A 512 0.34 25.62 -46.97
C ALA A 512 1.86 25.75 -47.16
N TYR A 513 2.63 24.72 -46.80
CA TYR A 513 4.08 24.68 -47.05
C TYR A 513 4.41 24.75 -48.54
N SER A 514 3.70 24.00 -49.39
CA SER A 514 3.92 24.01 -50.85
C SER A 514 3.59 25.37 -51.47
N LEU A 515 2.57 26.06 -50.96
CA LEU A 515 2.21 27.42 -51.39
C LEU A 515 3.29 28.44 -50.98
N ALA A 516 3.78 28.38 -49.75
CA ALA A 516 4.87 29.25 -49.28
C ALA A 516 6.17 29.03 -50.09
N SER A 517 6.49 27.78 -50.41
CA SER A 517 7.63 27.46 -51.30
C SER A 517 7.45 28.03 -52.71
N LYS A 518 6.23 27.99 -53.26
CA LYS A 518 5.94 28.59 -54.57
C LYS A 518 6.07 30.11 -54.56
N VAL A 519 5.64 30.79 -53.49
CA VAL A 519 5.86 32.25 -53.34
C VAL A 519 7.35 32.57 -53.32
N PHE A 520 8.16 31.78 -52.61
CA PHE A 520 9.62 31.92 -52.62
C PHE A 520 10.21 31.76 -54.03
N GLN A 521 9.81 30.73 -54.78
CA GLN A 521 10.26 30.52 -56.16
C GLN A 521 9.87 31.69 -57.08
N THR A 522 8.63 32.18 -56.99
CA THR A 522 8.21 33.33 -57.81
C THR A 522 8.99 34.61 -57.46
N ALA A 523 9.33 34.82 -56.19
CA ALA A 523 10.17 35.94 -55.78
C ALA A 523 11.61 35.79 -56.31
N ASP A 524 12.13 34.56 -56.37
CA ASP A 524 13.45 34.26 -56.95
C ASP A 524 13.46 34.48 -58.47
N GLU A 525 12.46 33.98 -59.20
CA GLU A 525 12.29 34.20 -60.64
C GLU A 525 12.17 35.70 -60.99
N MET A 526 11.42 36.47 -60.19
CA MET A 526 11.32 37.92 -60.34
C MET A 526 12.65 38.62 -60.04
N SER A 527 13.40 38.16 -59.04
CA SER A 527 14.74 38.68 -58.72
C SER A 527 15.70 38.45 -59.88
N GLN A 528 15.66 37.25 -60.47
CA GLN A 528 16.50 36.88 -61.59
C GLN A 528 16.15 37.69 -62.84
N THR A 529 14.86 37.81 -63.18
CA THR A 529 14.39 38.64 -64.30
C THR A 529 14.80 40.11 -64.12
N ALA A 530 14.66 40.65 -62.92
CA ALA A 530 15.07 42.03 -62.62
C ALA A 530 16.59 42.23 -62.77
N ARG A 531 17.39 41.24 -62.39
CA ARG A 531 18.85 41.27 -62.58
C ARG A 531 19.21 41.26 -64.06
N ASP A 532 18.57 40.38 -64.82
CA ASP A 532 18.84 40.19 -66.26
C ASP A 532 18.35 41.36 -67.13
N LEU A 533 17.49 42.25 -66.59
CA LEU A 533 17.10 43.52 -67.21
C LEU A 533 18.13 44.65 -67.01
N THR A 534 19.08 44.49 -66.10
CA THR A 534 20.08 45.51 -65.73
C THR A 534 21.51 45.17 -66.16
N GLY A 535 21.75 43.97 -66.69
CA GLY A 535 22.99 43.57 -67.38
C GLY A 535 22.77 43.54 -68.88
#